data_AF-A0A1D9QBC5-F1
#
_entry.id   AF-A0A1D9QBC5-F1
#
_cell.length_a   1.000
_cell.length_b   1.000
_cell.length_c   1.000
_cell.angle_alpha   90.00
_cell.angle_beta   90.00
_cell.angle_gamma   90.00
#
_symmetry.space_group_name_H-M   'P 1'
#
loop_
_entity.id
_entity.type
_entity.pdbx_description
1 polymer ?
#
loop_
_entity_poly.entity_id
_entity_poly.type
_entity_poly.pdbx_seq_one_letter_code
_entity_poly.pdbx_strand_id
1 'polypeptide(L)'
;MPEFNAFKDEEIKEAEHRNHLDHLGHHDGGSNTQLENEGMQNAQDVLDTNTPLQPPESSTHNLHTPSENSSPSQTFGIREPLPPLHTPHRRRKTILWVGLILVTLDLACLPITYYYALSFGTGLKLQDIFAIITSVYGMISFSHYAFRSLKLFRAKTAPRWRPVGWTKWGMLEFLHINFMIAITFVEIELIIGTIPHHPWVRLCAMPSPTICYWFGFMFLYSAIQTMRKKTLPFNMSSTEKGTTWRPAILAIIEDAGGVEGQGGVVYRSNVMRRYEVSPIFRRMMMVLTWFWGIGLVCIAIISTVIIMTLPENIGFGVGWGLPYVFGFVWVCLTMIFVKSQLRKEKSHWETKASSEGQAVAEYA
;
A
#
# COMPACT_ATOMS: atom_id res chain seq x y z
N MET A 1 -17.39 28.58 8.11
CA MET A 1 -16.39 28.51 7.02
C MET A 1 -17.11 28.12 5.72
N PRO A 2 -17.37 29.07 4.80
CA PRO A 2 -18.18 28.84 3.60
C PRO A 2 -17.42 28.23 2.41
N GLU A 3 -16.09 28.09 2.48
CA GLU A 3 -15.25 27.67 1.34
C GLU A 3 -15.33 26.17 1.00
N PHE A 4 -15.95 25.33 1.85
CA PHE A 4 -16.05 23.89 1.60
C PHE A 4 -17.19 23.50 0.64
N ASN A 5 -18.16 24.40 0.40
CA ASN A 5 -19.29 24.12 -0.50
C ASN A 5 -18.99 24.47 -1.96
N ALA A 6 -18.13 25.47 -2.22
CA ALA A 6 -17.78 25.88 -3.58
C ALA A 6 -17.11 24.77 -4.41
N PHE A 7 -16.34 23.88 -3.77
CA PHE A 7 -15.66 22.77 -4.44
C PHE A 7 -16.62 21.65 -4.89
N LYS A 8 -17.77 21.54 -4.23
CA LYS A 8 -18.78 20.52 -4.52
C LYS A 8 -19.68 20.95 -5.68
N ASP A 9 -19.97 22.25 -5.77
CA ASP A 9 -20.82 22.81 -6.80
C ASP A 9 -20.10 22.93 -8.16
N GLU A 10 -18.78 23.12 -8.18
CA GLU A 10 -17.99 23.05 -9.43
C GLU A 10 -17.86 21.61 -9.97
N GLU A 11 -17.69 20.60 -9.12
CA GLU A 11 -17.65 19.19 -9.55
C GLU A 11 -19.00 18.71 -10.11
N ILE A 12 -20.12 19.21 -9.58
CA ILE A 12 -21.46 18.86 -10.07
C ILE A 12 -21.72 19.55 -11.42
N LYS A 13 -21.34 20.82 -11.58
CA LYS A 13 -21.48 21.54 -12.86
C LYS A 13 -20.61 20.94 -13.98
N GLU A 14 -19.40 20.49 -13.68
CA GLU A 14 -18.56 19.81 -14.67
C GLU A 14 -19.07 18.41 -15.06
N ALA A 15 -19.78 17.72 -14.15
CA ALA A 15 -20.40 16.43 -14.41
C ALA A 15 -21.68 16.57 -15.26
N GLU A 16 -22.49 17.59 -14.96
CA GLU A 16 -23.69 17.92 -15.76
C GLU A 16 -23.31 18.39 -17.16
N HIS A 17 -22.25 19.20 -17.30
CA HIS A 17 -21.81 19.68 -18.62
C HIS A 17 -21.24 18.55 -19.49
N ARG A 18 -20.53 17.58 -18.89
CA ARG A 18 -20.07 16.36 -19.59
C ARG A 18 -21.23 15.46 -20.04
N ASN A 19 -22.22 15.24 -19.18
CA ASN A 19 -23.39 14.45 -19.54
C ASN A 19 -24.22 15.12 -20.65
N HIS A 20 -24.26 16.45 -20.68
CA HIS A 20 -24.98 17.20 -21.72
C HIS A 20 -24.25 17.20 -23.08
N LEU A 21 -22.92 17.09 -23.08
CA LEU A 21 -22.11 16.96 -24.30
C LEU A 21 -22.17 15.54 -24.88
N ASP A 22 -22.22 14.51 -24.02
CA ASP A 22 -22.37 13.11 -24.46
C ASP A 22 -23.77 12.81 -25.02
N HIS A 23 -24.81 13.55 -24.59
CA HIS A 23 -26.18 13.37 -25.09
C HIS A 23 -26.48 14.07 -26.42
N LEU A 24 -25.59 14.96 -26.90
CA LEU A 24 -25.72 15.68 -28.17
C LEU A 24 -24.95 15.02 -29.33
N GLY A 25 -24.21 13.93 -29.08
CA GLY A 25 -23.35 13.27 -30.06
C GLY A 25 -23.96 12.08 -30.81
N HIS A 26 -25.16 11.62 -30.45
CA HIS A 26 -25.82 10.47 -31.08
C HIS A 26 -27.33 10.69 -31.12
N HIS A 27 -27.84 11.17 -32.26
CA HIS A 27 -29.04 10.65 -32.95
C HIS A 27 -29.40 11.58 -34.12
N ASP A 28 -29.12 11.13 -35.34
CA ASP A 28 -29.80 11.57 -36.55
C ASP A 28 -30.57 10.39 -37.14
N GLY A 29 -31.87 10.59 -37.35
CA GLY A 29 -32.70 9.91 -38.35
C GLY A 29 -33.38 8.60 -37.97
N GLY A 30 -34.69 8.64 -37.66
CA GLY A 30 -35.54 7.44 -37.70
C GLY A 30 -36.93 7.57 -37.07
N SER A 31 -37.89 7.98 -37.88
CA SER A 31 -39.35 8.12 -37.72
C SER A 31 -40.15 7.13 -36.84
N ASN A 32 -41.30 7.66 -36.37
CA ASN A 32 -42.64 7.07 -36.16
C ASN A 32 -43.12 6.59 -34.76
N THR A 33 -43.96 7.45 -34.16
CA THR A 33 -45.38 7.26 -33.76
C THR A 33 -45.87 6.02 -32.97
N GLN A 34 -46.74 6.35 -31.98
CA GLN A 34 -47.87 5.60 -31.35
C GLN A 34 -47.66 5.11 -29.90
N LEU A 35 -48.36 5.74 -28.93
CA LEU A 35 -49.64 5.31 -28.27
C LEU A 35 -49.38 4.25 -27.19
N GLU A 36 -50.05 4.14 -26.04
CA GLU A 36 -51.00 4.90 -25.21
C GLU A 36 -51.24 4.00 -23.96
N ASN A 37 -51.69 4.58 -22.84
CA ASN A 37 -52.48 3.98 -21.74
C ASN A 37 -51.84 2.98 -20.75
N GLU A 38 -51.75 3.36 -19.46
CA GLU A 38 -52.72 3.12 -18.35
C GLU A 38 -52.56 1.70 -17.76
N GLY A 39 -52.58 1.42 -16.45
CA GLY A 39 -52.85 2.17 -15.24
C GLY A 39 -52.82 1.16 -14.06
N MET A 40 -52.64 1.69 -12.83
CA MET A 40 -53.23 1.31 -11.52
C MET A 40 -53.76 -0.12 -11.31
N GLN A 41 -53.69 -0.80 -10.15
CA GLN A 41 -53.38 -0.49 -8.74
C GLN A 41 -53.48 -1.83 -7.95
N ASN A 42 -52.83 -1.90 -6.78
CA ASN A 42 -53.23 -2.47 -5.46
C ASN A 42 -54.11 -3.75 -5.37
N ALA A 43 -54.12 -4.59 -4.32
CA ALA A 43 -53.32 -4.90 -3.12
C ALA A 43 -54.18 -5.88 -2.25
N GLN A 44 -53.56 -6.56 -1.26
CA GLN A 44 -54.18 -7.29 -0.11
C GLN A 44 -55.01 -8.57 -0.42
N ASP A 45 -55.13 -9.64 0.38
CA ASP A 45 -55.02 -10.01 1.83
C ASP A 45 -54.66 -11.53 1.91
N VAL A 46 -53.90 -12.14 2.84
CA VAL A 46 -53.92 -12.32 4.32
C VAL A 46 -54.80 -13.48 4.86
N LEU A 47 -54.12 -14.48 5.50
CA LEU A 47 -54.54 -15.45 6.56
C LEU A 47 -55.54 -16.58 6.20
N ASP A 48 -55.53 -17.84 6.69
CA ASP A 48 -55.10 -18.48 7.96
C ASP A 48 -55.41 -20.03 7.85
N THR A 49 -54.65 -21.06 8.26
CA THR A 49 -54.83 -21.85 9.53
C THR A 49 -54.44 -23.38 9.41
N ASN A 50 -53.64 -23.90 10.36
CA ASN A 50 -53.49 -25.25 11.03
C ASN A 50 -53.25 -26.64 10.33
N THR A 51 -52.00 -27.15 10.44
CA THR A 51 -51.37 -28.41 11.03
C THR A 51 -52.22 -29.62 11.53
N PRO A 52 -51.69 -30.88 11.79
CA PRO A 52 -50.59 -31.76 11.24
C PRO A 52 -51.00 -33.24 10.95
N LEU A 53 -50.15 -34.06 10.26
CA LEU A 53 -49.88 -35.50 10.60
C LEU A 53 -48.82 -36.19 9.67
N GLN A 54 -47.74 -36.66 10.32
CA GLN A 54 -46.78 -37.79 10.07
C GLN A 54 -46.13 -38.13 8.70
N PRO A 55 -44.91 -38.73 8.72
CA PRO A 55 -43.95 -38.77 7.61
C PRO A 55 -43.99 -40.08 6.80
N PRO A 56 -43.31 -40.09 5.65
CA PRO A 56 -42.57 -41.29 5.27
C PRO A 56 -41.13 -41.00 4.83
N GLU A 57 -40.25 -41.87 5.28
CA GLU A 57 -38.94 -42.14 4.71
C GLU A 57 -39.08 -42.54 3.22
N SER A 58 -38.04 -42.26 2.42
CA SER A 58 -37.45 -43.22 1.46
C SER A 58 -36.87 -42.52 0.21
N SER A 59 -35.63 -42.93 -0.08
CA SER A 59 -35.05 -43.09 -1.43
C SER A 59 -34.60 -41.85 -2.22
N THR A 60 -33.27 -41.65 -2.16
CA THR A 60 -32.37 -41.56 -3.32
C THR A 60 -33.02 -41.21 -4.66
N HIS A 61 -32.85 -39.97 -5.09
CA HIS A 61 -32.93 -39.63 -6.51
C HIS A 61 -31.54 -39.19 -7.00
N ASN A 62 -30.89 -40.10 -7.72
CA ASN A 62 -29.76 -39.79 -8.57
C ASN A 62 -30.23 -38.79 -9.63
N LEU A 63 -29.62 -37.60 -9.67
CA LEU A 63 -29.66 -36.74 -10.85
C LEU A 63 -28.33 -36.92 -11.59
N HIS A 64 -28.40 -37.69 -12.68
CA HIS A 64 -27.40 -37.74 -13.72
C HIS A 64 -27.11 -36.31 -14.20
N THR A 65 -25.87 -35.85 -14.04
CA THR A 65 -25.38 -34.64 -14.73
C THR A 65 -24.46 -35.11 -15.86
N PRO A 66 -24.66 -34.68 -17.11
CA PRO A 66 -23.82 -35.12 -18.23
C PRO A 66 -22.37 -34.70 -18.03
N SER A 67 -21.47 -35.64 -18.33
CA SER A 67 -20.04 -35.41 -18.48
C SER A 67 -19.79 -34.37 -19.59
N GLU A 68 -19.47 -33.15 -19.21
CA GLU A 68 -18.79 -32.20 -20.09
C GLU A 68 -17.32 -32.16 -19.72
N ASN A 69 -16.56 -33.04 -20.39
CA ASN A 69 -15.15 -32.77 -20.69
C ASN A 69 -15.07 -31.50 -21.53
N SER A 70 -15.00 -30.34 -20.88
CA SER A 70 -14.55 -29.10 -21.52
C SER A 70 -13.17 -28.75 -20.96
N SER A 71 -12.15 -29.16 -21.71
CA SER A 71 -10.82 -28.57 -21.62
C SER A 71 -10.97 -27.06 -21.82
N PRO A 72 -10.48 -26.17 -20.94
CA PRO A 72 -10.42 -24.77 -21.27
C PRO A 72 -9.22 -24.58 -22.18
N SER A 73 -9.41 -24.88 -23.46
CA SER A 73 -8.61 -24.28 -24.52
C SER A 73 -8.93 -22.78 -24.49
N GLN A 74 -8.25 -22.04 -23.62
CA GLN A 74 -8.25 -20.59 -23.65
C GLN A 74 -7.60 -20.18 -24.96
N THR A 75 -8.44 -19.85 -25.94
CA THR A 75 -8.06 -19.01 -27.07
C THR A 75 -7.69 -17.65 -26.48
N PHE A 76 -6.44 -17.48 -26.05
CA PHE A 76 -5.79 -16.21 -25.71
C PHE A 76 -5.61 -15.41 -27.01
N GLY A 77 -6.72 -14.92 -27.55
CA GLY A 77 -6.80 -14.29 -28.85
C GLY A 77 -7.17 -12.82 -28.80
N ILE A 78 -6.73 -12.05 -27.79
CA ILE A 78 -6.76 -10.58 -27.83
C ILE A 78 -5.52 -10.03 -27.11
N ARG A 79 -4.74 -9.21 -27.84
CA ARG A 79 -3.57 -8.43 -27.41
C ARG A 79 -3.83 -7.68 -26.09
N GLU A 80 -3.51 -8.27 -24.94
CA GLU A 80 -3.66 -7.53 -23.70
C GLU A 80 -2.47 -6.58 -23.49
N PRO A 81 -2.70 -5.25 -23.41
CA PRO A 81 -1.62 -4.31 -23.20
C PRO A 81 -1.00 -4.52 -21.81
N LEU A 82 0.31 -4.23 -21.69
CA LEU A 82 1.02 -4.31 -20.41
C LEU A 82 0.24 -3.52 -19.33
N PRO A 83 -0.15 -4.12 -18.19
CA PRO A 83 -0.96 -3.43 -17.20
C PRO A 83 -0.32 -2.10 -16.76
N PRO A 84 -1.05 -0.98 -16.84
CA PRO A 84 -0.48 0.33 -16.60
C PRO A 84 -0.21 0.52 -15.10
N LEU A 85 0.99 1.00 -14.79
CA LEU A 85 1.31 1.48 -13.45
C LEU A 85 0.79 2.92 -13.34
N HIS A 86 -0.17 3.16 -12.43
CA HIS A 86 -0.69 4.50 -12.18
C HIS A 86 0.44 5.44 -11.76
N THR A 87 0.60 6.55 -12.47
CA THR A 87 1.49 7.63 -12.04
C THR A 87 0.66 8.74 -11.41
N PRO A 88 0.94 9.14 -10.16
CA PRO A 88 0.19 10.21 -9.51
C PRO A 88 0.27 11.51 -10.31
N HIS A 89 -0.80 12.30 -10.28
CA HIS A 89 -0.83 13.62 -10.92
C HIS A 89 0.22 14.58 -10.29
N ARG A 90 0.61 15.64 -11.01
CA ARG A 90 1.70 16.56 -10.62
C ARG A 90 1.47 17.15 -9.22
N ARG A 91 0.24 17.61 -8.93
CA ARG A 91 -0.14 18.12 -7.60
C ARG A 91 0.05 17.06 -6.50
N ARG A 92 -0.32 15.80 -6.76
CA ARG A 92 -0.16 14.72 -5.79
C ARG A 92 1.31 14.38 -5.55
N LYS A 93 2.14 14.37 -6.60
CA LYS A 93 3.59 14.22 -6.48
C LYS A 93 4.19 15.30 -5.56
N THR A 94 3.79 16.56 -5.71
CA THR A 94 4.24 17.64 -4.82
C THR A 94 3.84 17.38 -3.37
N ILE A 95 2.60 16.98 -3.10
CA ILE A 95 2.14 16.65 -1.74
C ILE A 95 2.97 15.50 -1.13
N LEU A 96 3.28 14.47 -1.92
CA LEU A 96 4.11 13.35 -1.45
C LEU A 96 5.53 13.80 -1.12
N TRP A 97 6.13 14.66 -1.94
CA TRP A 97 7.46 15.23 -1.66
C TRP A 97 7.46 16.11 -0.41
N VAL A 98 6.46 16.98 -0.25
CA VAL A 98 6.33 17.81 0.96
C VAL A 98 6.14 16.91 2.19
N GLY A 99 5.29 15.89 2.11
CA GLY A 99 5.10 14.92 3.20
C GLY A 99 6.40 14.20 3.56
N LEU A 100 7.17 13.74 2.56
CA LEU A 100 8.46 13.09 2.78
C LEU A 100 9.46 14.02 3.48
N ILE A 101 9.54 15.28 3.07
CA ILE A 101 10.41 16.29 3.69
C ILE A 101 9.99 16.53 5.15
N LEU A 102 8.69 16.69 5.41
CA LEU A 102 8.17 16.92 6.76
C LEU A 102 8.45 15.72 7.68
N VAL A 103 8.24 14.49 7.21
CA VAL A 103 8.54 13.27 7.99
C VAL A 103 10.04 13.14 8.24
N THR A 104 10.89 13.48 7.26
CA THR A 104 12.35 13.45 7.45
C THR A 104 12.79 14.50 8.47
N LEU A 105 12.20 15.69 8.42
CA LEU A 105 12.45 16.74 9.39
C LEU A 105 12.00 16.30 10.79
N ASP A 106 10.80 15.72 10.91
CA ASP A 106 10.21 15.25 12.17
C ASP A 106 11.04 14.12 12.80
N LEU A 107 11.43 13.12 12.01
CA LEU A 107 12.04 11.89 12.53
C LEU A 107 13.57 11.90 12.53
N ALA A 108 14.24 12.81 11.80
CA ALA A 108 15.70 12.89 11.77
C ALA A 108 16.21 14.22 12.31
N CYS A 109 15.72 15.34 11.78
CA CYS A 109 16.28 16.65 12.09
C CYS A 109 15.86 17.17 13.47
N LEU A 110 14.59 17.01 13.87
CA LEU A 110 14.10 17.54 15.16
C LEU A 110 14.78 16.88 16.37
N PRO A 111 14.88 15.54 16.48
CA PRO A 111 15.53 14.92 17.64
C PRO A 111 16.99 15.38 17.79
N ILE A 112 17.73 15.44 16.68
CA ILE A 112 19.12 15.92 16.66
C ILE A 112 19.18 17.39 17.08
N THR A 113 18.42 18.25 16.41
CA THR A 113 18.48 19.71 16.62
C THR A 113 18.10 20.06 18.05
N TYR A 114 17.01 19.50 18.58
CA TYR A 114 16.55 19.77 19.93
C TYR A 114 17.52 19.23 20.97
N TYR A 115 18.07 18.03 20.76
CA TYR A 115 19.06 17.47 21.68
C TYR A 115 20.27 18.38 21.82
N TYR A 116 20.87 18.81 20.70
CA TYR A 116 22.05 19.67 20.75
C TYR A 116 21.70 21.10 21.22
N ALA A 117 20.62 21.69 20.72
CA ALA A 117 20.23 23.05 21.10
C ALA A 117 19.91 23.15 22.60
N LEU A 118 19.17 22.18 23.17
CA LEU A 118 18.79 22.21 24.57
C LEU A 118 19.94 21.77 25.48
N SER A 119 20.70 20.73 25.11
CA SER A 119 21.78 20.23 25.96
C SER A 119 22.96 21.19 26.08
N PHE A 120 23.27 21.94 25.02
CA PHE A 120 24.38 22.90 25.03
C PHE A 120 23.94 24.36 25.22
N GLY A 121 22.68 24.69 24.90
CA GLY A 121 22.16 26.04 25.00
C GLY A 121 21.42 26.34 26.31
N THR A 122 21.13 25.33 27.14
CA THR A 122 20.38 25.51 28.39
C THR A 122 20.99 24.71 29.55
N GLY A 123 20.57 25.02 30.78
CA GLY A 123 20.92 24.23 31.97
C GLY A 123 19.89 23.16 32.35
N LEU A 124 19.04 22.75 31.40
CA LEU A 124 18.00 21.75 31.64
C LEU A 124 18.60 20.37 31.92
N LYS A 125 17.92 19.58 32.76
CA LYS A 125 18.30 18.20 32.97
C LYS A 125 18.03 17.41 31.70
N LEU A 126 18.88 16.43 31.42
CA LEU A 126 18.78 15.57 30.24
C LEU A 126 17.42 14.86 30.13
N GLN A 127 16.80 14.52 31.26
CA GLN A 127 15.46 13.95 31.32
C GLN A 127 14.40 14.91 30.77
N ASP A 128 14.46 16.19 31.14
CA ASP A 128 13.52 17.21 30.65
C ASP A 128 13.72 17.44 29.15
N ILE A 129 14.97 17.42 28.69
CA ILE A 129 15.32 17.54 27.27
C ILE A 129 14.68 16.41 26.46
N PHE A 130 14.84 15.15 26.90
CA PHE A 130 14.23 14.02 26.23
C PHE A 130 12.71 14.02 26.31
N ALA A 131 12.12 14.47 27.43
CA ALA A 131 10.68 14.62 27.54
C ALA A 131 10.15 15.66 26.53
N ILE A 132 10.83 16.79 26.36
CA ILE A 132 10.50 17.79 25.34
C ILE A 132 10.64 17.20 23.94
N ILE A 133 11.76 16.54 23.64
CA ILE A 133 12.00 15.90 22.35
C ILE A 133 10.86 14.93 22.04
N THR A 134 10.57 13.98 22.92
CA THR A 134 9.51 12.97 22.76
C THR A 134 8.10 13.54 22.72
N SER A 135 7.85 14.68 23.36
CA SER A 135 6.56 15.36 23.26
C SER A 135 6.37 16.09 21.93
N VAL A 136 7.46 16.59 21.34
CA VAL A 136 7.44 17.38 20.11
C VAL A 136 7.52 16.50 18.87
N TYR A 137 8.51 15.59 18.82
CA TYR A 137 8.64 14.65 17.71
C TYR A 137 7.51 13.63 17.82
N GLY A 138 6.95 13.23 16.68
CA GLY A 138 5.87 12.24 16.66
C GLY A 138 4.49 12.85 16.57
N MET A 139 4.23 14.10 16.98
CA MET A 139 2.90 14.72 16.78
C MET A 139 2.48 14.73 15.30
N ILE A 140 3.41 15.06 14.39
CA ILE A 140 3.16 15.07 12.94
C ILE A 140 2.97 13.64 12.43
N SER A 141 3.86 12.72 12.83
CA SER A 141 3.83 11.32 12.42
C SER A 141 2.57 10.59 12.90
N PHE A 142 2.17 10.77 14.16
CA PHE A 142 0.92 10.25 14.73
C PHE A 142 -0.30 10.85 14.05
N SER A 143 -0.31 12.15 13.75
CA SER A 143 -1.42 12.78 13.02
C SER A 143 -1.57 12.18 11.63
N HIS A 144 -0.48 12.07 10.86
CA HIS A 144 -0.49 11.47 9.54
C HIS A 144 -0.96 10.01 9.59
N TYR A 145 -0.48 9.25 10.58
CA TYR A 145 -0.87 7.86 10.79
C TYR A 145 -2.33 7.72 11.18
N ALA A 146 -2.85 8.57 12.07
CA ALA A 146 -4.26 8.62 12.46
C ALA A 146 -5.16 8.93 11.25
N PHE A 147 -4.81 9.91 10.42
CA PHE A 147 -5.55 10.19 9.19
C PHE A 147 -5.52 9.01 8.20
N ARG A 148 -4.38 8.30 8.09
CA ARG A 148 -4.27 7.08 7.28
C ARG A 148 -5.21 6.00 7.81
N SER A 149 -5.18 5.74 9.11
CA SER A 149 -6.09 4.80 9.78
C SER A 149 -7.55 5.18 9.51
N LEU A 150 -7.93 6.44 9.73
CA LEU A 150 -9.31 6.91 9.50
C LEU A 150 -9.80 6.63 8.08
N LYS A 151 -8.96 6.77 7.04
CA LYS A 151 -9.35 6.44 5.66
C LYS A 151 -9.62 4.96 5.44
N LEU A 152 -8.91 4.08 6.13
CA LEU A 152 -9.05 2.63 6.03
C LEU A 152 -10.23 2.09 6.86
N PHE A 153 -10.49 2.69 8.02
CA PHE A 153 -11.56 2.27 8.94
C PHE A 153 -12.92 2.87 8.60
N ARG A 154 -12.98 4.10 8.06
CA ARG A 154 -14.25 4.78 7.84
C ARG A 154 -15.01 4.13 6.69
N ALA A 155 -16.18 3.56 6.99
CA ALA A 155 -16.99 2.78 6.06
C ALA A 155 -17.28 3.46 4.71
N LYS A 156 -17.39 4.80 4.69
CA LYS A 156 -17.60 5.59 3.46
C LYS A 156 -16.38 5.62 2.53
N THR A 157 -15.18 5.47 3.09
CA THR A 157 -13.90 5.64 2.38
C THR A 157 -13.22 4.29 2.17
N ALA A 158 -13.43 3.34 3.08
CA ALA A 158 -12.78 2.03 3.11
C ALA A 158 -12.89 1.21 1.81
N PRO A 159 -14.03 1.14 1.10
CA PRO A 159 -14.14 0.35 -0.14
C PRO A 159 -13.20 0.81 -1.26
N ARG A 160 -12.77 2.10 -1.24
CA ARG A 160 -11.91 2.69 -2.27
C ARG A 160 -10.41 2.42 -2.05
N TRP A 161 -10.01 2.12 -0.81
CA TRP A 161 -8.59 2.08 -0.42
C TRP A 161 -8.11 0.72 0.06
N ARG A 162 -9.01 -0.16 0.52
CA ARG A 162 -8.66 -1.49 1.05
C ARG A 162 -7.92 -2.37 0.02
N PRO A 163 -7.10 -3.33 0.50
CA PRO A 163 -6.58 -4.39 -0.34
C PRO A 163 -7.70 -5.15 -1.07
N VAL A 164 -7.37 -5.66 -2.25
CA VAL A 164 -8.31 -6.43 -3.09
C VAL A 164 -8.71 -7.70 -2.33
N GLY A 165 -10.01 -8.02 -2.31
CA GLY A 165 -10.55 -9.24 -1.68
C GLY A 165 -11.04 -9.09 -0.22
N TRP A 166 -10.98 -7.89 0.38
CA TRP A 166 -11.26 -7.71 1.82
C TRP A 166 -12.66 -7.15 2.12
N THR A 167 -13.50 -7.89 2.86
CA THR A 167 -14.93 -7.55 3.08
C THR A 167 -15.23 -6.73 4.35
N LYS A 168 -14.81 -7.13 5.56
CA LYS A 168 -15.24 -6.42 6.81
C LYS A 168 -14.19 -6.21 7.92
N TRP A 169 -13.28 -7.16 8.17
CA TRP A 169 -12.42 -7.16 9.39
C TRP A 169 -10.90 -7.17 9.15
N GLY A 170 -10.46 -7.09 7.90
CA GLY A 170 -9.05 -6.98 7.60
C GLY A 170 -8.58 -5.54 7.81
N MET A 171 -8.22 -5.18 9.03
CA MET A 171 -8.18 -3.77 9.41
C MET A 171 -6.86 -3.06 9.13
N LEU A 172 -5.78 -3.72 8.76
CA LEU A 172 -4.51 -3.03 8.51
C LEU A 172 -3.77 -3.69 7.33
N GLU A 173 -3.46 -2.87 6.34
CA GLU A 173 -2.63 -3.23 5.20
C GLU A 173 -1.23 -3.62 5.69
N PHE A 174 -0.51 -4.46 4.95
CA PHE A 174 0.80 -4.97 5.37
C PHE A 174 1.76 -3.83 5.70
N LEU A 175 1.80 -2.77 4.89
CA LEU A 175 2.60 -1.57 5.17
C LEU A 175 2.26 -0.94 6.52
N HIS A 176 0.97 -0.81 6.82
CA HIS A 176 0.49 -0.15 8.01
C HIS A 176 0.81 -0.95 9.27
N ILE A 177 0.58 -2.28 9.26
CA ILE A 177 0.94 -3.15 10.39
C ILE A 177 2.43 -3.07 10.70
N ASN A 178 3.29 -3.14 9.67
CA ASN A 178 4.73 -3.13 9.88
C ASN A 178 5.23 -1.77 10.37
N PHE A 179 4.66 -0.66 9.91
CA PHE A 179 4.94 0.66 10.50
C PHE A 179 4.49 0.73 11.96
N MET A 180 3.33 0.20 12.31
CA MET A 180 2.85 0.16 13.69
C MET A 180 3.84 -0.56 14.60
N ILE A 181 4.30 -1.75 14.18
CA ILE A 181 5.24 -2.55 14.96
C ILE A 181 6.58 -1.81 15.11
N ALA A 182 7.11 -1.25 14.02
CA ALA A 182 8.35 -0.49 14.06
C ALA A 182 8.26 0.70 15.02
N ILE A 183 7.18 1.49 14.94
CA ILE A 183 6.95 2.64 15.83
C ILE A 183 6.79 2.16 17.28
N THR A 184 6.06 1.06 17.52
CA THR A 184 5.95 0.50 18.88
C THR A 184 7.32 0.14 19.47
N PHE A 185 8.23 -0.45 18.69
CA PHE A 185 9.60 -0.70 19.18
C PHE A 185 10.35 0.60 19.50
N VAL A 186 10.25 1.61 18.62
CA VAL A 186 10.85 2.93 18.85
C VAL A 186 10.33 3.58 20.13
N GLU A 187 9.02 3.56 20.35
CA GLU A 187 8.40 4.12 21.56
C GLU A 187 8.85 3.39 22.82
N ILE A 188 8.92 2.05 22.77
CA ILE A 188 9.41 1.24 23.90
C ILE A 188 10.87 1.61 24.22
N GLU A 189 11.73 1.75 23.22
CA GLU A 189 13.14 2.15 23.41
C GLU A 189 13.25 3.53 24.07
N LEU A 190 12.46 4.49 23.61
CA LEU A 190 12.51 5.86 24.10
C LEU A 190 11.90 6.00 25.49
N ILE A 191 10.82 5.29 25.79
CA ILE A 191 10.27 5.21 27.15
C ILE A 191 11.32 4.58 28.07
N ILE A 192 11.85 3.39 27.75
CA ILE A 192 12.83 2.71 28.61
C ILE A 192 14.10 3.56 28.79
N GLY A 193 14.59 4.19 27.72
CA GLY A 193 15.78 5.04 27.76
C GLY A 193 15.62 6.28 28.64
N THR A 194 14.39 6.74 28.86
CA THR A 194 14.08 7.98 29.60
C THR A 194 13.56 7.76 31.03
N ILE A 195 13.24 6.51 31.42
CA ILE A 195 12.84 6.17 32.80
C ILE A 195 13.90 6.56 33.85
N PRO A 196 15.21 6.25 33.67
CA PRO A 196 16.20 6.55 34.70
C PRO A 196 16.43 8.06 34.87
N HIS A 197 16.76 8.49 36.10
CA HIS A 197 17.12 9.89 36.39
C HIS A 197 18.30 10.39 35.54
N HIS A 198 19.19 9.48 35.14
CA HIS A 198 20.19 9.70 34.10
C HIS A 198 19.80 8.89 32.86
N PRO A 199 19.15 9.52 31.86
CA PRO A 199 18.67 8.81 30.67
C PRO A 199 19.78 8.04 29.95
N TRP A 200 19.45 6.86 29.46
CA TRP A 200 20.34 6.05 28.65
C TRP A 200 20.40 6.60 27.23
N VAL A 201 21.22 7.63 27.02
CA VAL A 201 21.37 8.34 25.72
C VAL A 201 21.60 7.39 24.56
N ARG A 202 22.40 6.33 24.77
CA ARG A 202 22.68 5.32 23.74
C ARG A 202 21.42 4.57 23.31
N LEU A 203 20.55 4.21 24.25
CA LEU A 203 19.25 3.60 23.92
C LEU A 203 18.35 4.62 23.22
N CYS A 204 18.33 5.87 23.65
CA CYS A 204 17.60 6.95 22.97
C CYS A 204 18.13 7.29 21.56
N ALA A 205 19.30 6.77 21.18
CA ALA A 205 19.88 6.92 19.84
C ALA A 205 19.55 5.74 18.89
N MET A 206 19.01 4.65 19.41
CA MET A 206 18.66 3.44 18.65
C MET A 206 17.40 3.48 17.77
N PRO A 207 16.44 4.42 17.90
CA PRO A 207 15.20 4.38 17.13
C PRO A 207 15.34 4.22 15.62
N SER A 208 16.24 4.98 15.00
CA SER A 208 16.46 4.93 13.55
C SER A 208 17.10 3.62 13.10
N PRO A 209 18.16 3.10 13.76
CA PRO A 209 18.63 1.73 13.57
C PRO A 209 17.56 0.66 13.77
N THR A 210 16.68 0.80 14.76
CA THR A 210 15.62 -0.16 15.06
C THR A 210 14.58 -0.26 13.96
N ILE A 211 14.17 0.87 13.38
CA ILE A 211 13.32 0.88 12.18
C ILE A 211 14.02 0.12 11.04
N CYS A 212 15.33 0.35 10.86
CA CYS A 212 16.12 -0.33 9.83
C CYS A 212 16.23 -1.85 10.10
N TYR A 213 16.44 -2.28 11.35
CA TYR A 213 16.41 -3.69 11.72
C TYR A 213 15.07 -4.34 11.39
N TRP A 214 13.96 -3.73 11.81
CA TRP A 214 12.63 -4.28 11.57
C TRP A 214 12.35 -4.49 10.08
N PHE A 215 12.46 -3.43 9.27
CA PHE A 215 12.20 -3.54 7.83
C PHE A 215 13.25 -4.40 7.12
N GLY A 216 14.51 -4.34 7.55
CA GLY A 216 15.59 -5.17 7.02
C GLY A 216 15.29 -6.67 7.20
N PHE A 217 15.02 -7.10 8.43
CA PHE A 217 14.67 -8.49 8.73
C PHE A 217 13.36 -8.91 8.05
N MET A 218 12.34 -8.05 8.03
CA MET A 218 11.08 -8.32 7.34
C MET A 218 11.31 -8.57 5.85
N PHE A 219 12.10 -7.74 5.16
CA PHE A 219 12.43 -7.94 3.76
C PHE A 219 13.21 -9.22 3.52
N LEU A 220 14.27 -9.47 4.28
CA LEU A 220 15.08 -10.69 4.16
C LEU A 220 14.24 -11.95 4.39
N TYR A 221 13.43 -11.96 5.46
CA TYR A 221 12.52 -13.05 5.76
C TYR A 221 11.56 -13.30 4.59
N SER A 222 10.92 -12.25 4.09
CA SER A 222 10.00 -12.40 2.94
C SER A 222 10.70 -12.95 1.70
N ALA A 223 11.91 -12.49 1.41
CA ALA A 223 12.66 -12.91 0.24
C ALA A 223 13.06 -14.39 0.32
N ILE A 224 13.54 -14.83 1.50
CA ILE A 224 13.86 -16.24 1.76
C ILE A 224 12.61 -17.10 1.58
N GLN A 225 11.48 -16.70 2.17
CA GLN A 225 10.24 -17.48 2.10
C GLN A 225 9.68 -17.55 0.67
N THR A 226 9.78 -16.46 -0.10
CA THR A 226 9.45 -16.46 -1.54
C THR A 226 10.33 -17.43 -2.33
N MET A 227 11.65 -17.42 -2.12
CA MET A 227 12.55 -18.34 -2.83
C MET A 227 12.30 -19.80 -2.47
N ARG A 228 11.96 -20.08 -1.20
CA ARG A 228 11.57 -21.41 -0.73
C ARG A 228 10.17 -21.84 -1.17
N LYS A 229 9.45 -21.00 -1.91
CA LYS A 229 8.05 -21.22 -2.35
C LYS A 229 7.14 -21.65 -1.20
N LYS A 230 7.35 -21.10 0.00
CA LYS A 230 6.52 -21.40 1.17
C LYS A 230 5.13 -20.77 1.00
N THR A 231 4.14 -21.41 1.60
CA THR A 231 2.77 -20.88 1.66
C THR A 231 2.68 -19.74 2.67
N LEU A 232 1.89 -18.72 2.34
CA LEU A 232 1.70 -17.53 3.16
C LEU A 232 0.66 -17.83 4.26
N PRO A 233 1.00 -17.69 5.55
CA PRO A 233 0.10 -18.09 6.64
C PRO A 233 -0.98 -17.05 6.99
N PHE A 234 -0.88 -15.83 6.48
CA PHE A 234 -1.80 -14.71 6.71
C PHE A 234 -2.04 -13.93 5.41
N ASN A 235 -2.94 -12.96 5.40
CA ASN A 235 -3.10 -12.10 4.23
C ASN A 235 -2.05 -10.98 4.23
N MET A 236 -1.24 -10.90 3.18
CA MET A 236 -0.24 -9.84 2.99
C MET A 236 -0.77 -8.84 1.96
N SER A 237 -1.54 -7.87 2.42
CA SER A 237 -2.29 -6.92 1.58
C SER A 237 -3.14 -7.67 0.54
N SER A 238 -2.99 -7.42 -0.76
CA SER A 238 -3.75 -8.14 -1.79
C SER A 238 -3.23 -9.55 -2.08
N THR A 239 -2.22 -10.02 -1.34
CA THR A 239 -1.78 -11.43 -1.40
C THR A 239 -2.53 -12.25 -0.37
N GLU A 240 -3.38 -13.15 -0.82
CA GLU A 240 -4.23 -13.98 0.03
C GLU A 240 -3.44 -15.07 0.78
N LYS A 241 -3.91 -15.41 1.98
CA LYS A 241 -3.45 -16.55 2.77
C LYS A 241 -3.54 -17.84 1.94
N GLY A 242 -2.53 -18.69 2.07
CA GLY A 242 -2.44 -19.97 1.35
C GLY A 242 -1.72 -19.87 0.00
N THR A 243 -1.61 -18.67 -0.58
CA THR A 243 -0.80 -18.47 -1.80
C THR A 243 0.70 -18.54 -1.48
N THR A 244 1.54 -18.63 -2.52
CA THR A 244 3.00 -18.58 -2.33
C THR A 244 3.42 -17.19 -1.86
N TRP A 245 4.37 -17.14 -0.92
CA TRP A 245 4.98 -15.88 -0.46
C TRP A 245 5.41 -15.01 -1.64
N ARG A 246 4.93 -13.76 -1.68
CA ARG A 246 5.44 -12.72 -2.59
C ARG A 246 6.49 -11.88 -1.86
N PRO A 247 7.43 -11.25 -2.58
CA PRO A 247 8.42 -10.38 -1.95
C PRO A 247 7.73 -9.22 -1.22
N ALA A 248 8.11 -8.92 0.03
CA ALA A 248 7.39 -7.94 0.85
C ALA A 248 7.38 -6.53 0.23
N ILE A 249 8.41 -6.16 -0.55
CA ILE A 249 8.44 -4.85 -1.22
C ILE A 249 7.27 -4.66 -2.20
N LEU A 250 6.73 -5.76 -2.76
CA LEU A 250 5.55 -5.70 -3.60
C LEU A 250 4.34 -5.17 -2.81
N ALA A 251 4.12 -5.70 -1.61
CA ALA A 251 3.03 -5.24 -0.74
C ALA A 251 3.24 -3.80 -0.27
N ILE A 252 4.48 -3.40 0.05
CA ILE A 252 4.81 -2.02 0.41
C ILE A 252 4.47 -1.05 -0.75
N ILE A 253 4.89 -1.37 -1.98
CA ILE A 253 4.63 -0.54 -3.17
C ILE A 253 3.13 -0.48 -3.49
N GLU A 254 2.45 -1.62 -3.36
CA GLU A 254 1.01 -1.73 -3.55
C GLU A 254 0.25 -0.82 -2.56
N ASP A 255 0.57 -0.91 -1.27
CA ASP A 255 -0.09 -0.15 -0.21
C ASP A 255 0.23 1.34 -0.24
N ALA A 256 1.48 1.70 -0.52
CA ALA A 256 1.89 3.09 -0.66
C ALA A 256 1.23 3.72 -1.88
N GLY A 257 1.29 3.09 -3.05
CA GLY A 257 0.66 3.65 -4.25
C GLY A 257 -0.88 3.64 -4.20
N GLY A 258 -1.46 2.64 -3.53
CA GLY A 258 -2.90 2.55 -3.28
C GLY A 258 -3.38 3.72 -2.45
N VAL A 259 -2.81 3.96 -1.28
CA VAL A 259 -3.29 4.96 -0.31
C VAL A 259 -2.61 6.32 -0.48
N GLU A 260 -1.29 6.36 -0.49
CA GLU A 260 -0.50 7.59 -0.58
C GLU A 260 -0.43 8.08 -2.02
N GLY A 261 -0.30 7.19 -2.99
CA GLY A 261 -0.39 7.53 -4.41
C GLY A 261 -1.79 7.97 -4.86
N GLN A 262 -2.80 7.77 -4.02
CA GLN A 262 -4.22 7.95 -4.36
C GLN A 262 -4.71 7.04 -5.51
N GLY A 263 -4.01 5.94 -5.80
CA GLY A 263 -4.35 5.03 -6.89
C GLY A 263 -5.53 4.09 -6.58
N GLY A 264 -5.84 3.87 -5.30
CA GLY A 264 -6.96 3.03 -4.85
C GLY A 264 -6.88 1.58 -5.34
N VAL A 265 -8.03 0.90 -5.39
CA VAL A 265 -8.15 -0.51 -5.79
C VAL A 265 -7.64 -0.78 -7.21
N VAL A 266 -7.83 0.15 -8.15
CA VAL A 266 -7.39 -0.01 -9.55
C VAL A 266 -5.87 -0.08 -9.66
N TYR A 267 -5.15 0.73 -8.89
CA TYR A 267 -3.69 0.63 -8.84
C TYR A 267 -3.24 -0.72 -8.26
N ARG A 268 -3.88 -1.15 -7.16
CA ARG A 268 -3.56 -2.42 -6.49
C ARG A 268 -3.74 -3.60 -7.44
N SER A 269 -4.87 -3.68 -8.16
CA SER A 269 -5.14 -4.75 -9.12
C SER A 269 -4.14 -4.74 -10.28
N ASN A 270 -3.79 -3.57 -10.81
CA ASN A 270 -2.81 -3.46 -11.90
C ASN A 270 -1.41 -3.92 -11.48
N VAL A 271 -0.96 -3.56 -10.27
CA VAL A 271 0.33 -4.01 -9.73
C VAL A 271 0.36 -5.53 -9.58
N MET A 272 -0.71 -6.13 -9.07
CA MET A 272 -0.80 -7.59 -8.91
C MET A 272 -0.85 -8.31 -10.26
N ARG A 273 -1.68 -7.83 -11.21
CA ARG A 273 -1.75 -8.37 -12.57
C ARG A 273 -0.38 -8.30 -13.26
N ARG A 274 0.32 -7.16 -13.13
CA ARG A 274 1.66 -7.00 -13.70
C ARG A 274 2.68 -7.97 -13.10
N TYR A 275 2.62 -8.19 -11.79
CA TYR A 275 3.48 -9.17 -11.11
C TYR A 275 3.26 -10.60 -11.62
N GLU A 276 2.02 -10.95 -11.95
CA GLU A 276 1.65 -12.27 -12.47
C GLU A 276 2.13 -12.47 -13.91
N VAL A 277 1.93 -11.48 -14.79
CA VAL A 277 2.24 -11.61 -16.22
C VAL A 277 3.69 -11.30 -16.58
N SER A 278 4.39 -10.46 -15.81
CA SER A 278 5.73 -9.97 -16.16
C SER A 278 6.84 -10.64 -15.32
N PRO A 279 7.66 -11.53 -15.90
CA PRO A 279 8.78 -12.14 -15.19
C PRO A 279 9.87 -11.11 -14.83
N ILE A 280 10.05 -10.07 -15.66
CA ILE A 280 11.00 -8.98 -15.41
C ILE A 280 10.56 -8.17 -14.19
N PHE A 281 9.28 -7.81 -14.10
CA PHE A 281 8.75 -7.08 -12.94
C PHE A 281 8.87 -7.90 -11.65
N ARG A 282 8.51 -9.19 -11.69
CA ARG A 282 8.64 -10.10 -10.55
C ARG A 282 10.10 -10.26 -10.09
N ARG A 283 11.05 -10.40 -11.02
CA ARG A 283 12.48 -10.42 -10.70
C ARG A 283 12.92 -9.10 -10.09
N MET A 284 12.48 -7.96 -10.63
CA MET A 284 12.77 -6.64 -10.07
C MET A 284 12.29 -6.51 -8.62
N MET A 285 11.07 -6.94 -8.31
CA MET A 285 10.55 -6.93 -6.92
C MET A 285 11.43 -7.77 -5.98
N MET A 286 11.86 -8.95 -6.42
CA MET A 286 12.73 -9.81 -5.60
C MET A 286 14.11 -9.19 -5.36
N VAL A 287 14.72 -8.61 -6.41
CA VAL A 287 16.03 -7.93 -6.30
C VAL A 287 15.92 -6.74 -5.35
N LEU A 288 14.88 -5.92 -5.47
CA LEU A 288 14.67 -4.78 -4.58
C LEU A 288 14.45 -5.21 -3.13
N THR A 289 13.72 -6.30 -2.90
CA THR A 289 13.52 -6.84 -1.55
C THR A 289 14.84 -7.24 -0.92
N TRP A 290 15.72 -7.94 -1.66
CA TRP A 290 17.07 -8.28 -1.17
C TRP A 290 17.94 -7.04 -0.96
N PHE A 291 17.93 -6.11 -1.93
CA PHE A 291 18.75 -4.90 -1.90
C PHE A 291 18.43 -4.02 -0.70
N TRP A 292 17.14 -3.81 -0.39
CA TRP A 292 16.70 -3.09 0.79
C TRP A 292 16.89 -3.90 2.07
N GLY A 293 16.58 -5.20 2.05
CA GLY A 293 16.76 -6.07 3.22
C GLY A 293 18.20 -6.10 3.73
N ILE A 294 19.16 -6.41 2.85
CA ILE A 294 20.59 -6.44 3.19
C ILE A 294 21.06 -5.05 3.58
N GLY A 295 20.74 -4.03 2.78
CA GLY A 295 21.17 -2.65 3.02
C GLY A 295 20.73 -2.13 4.40
N LEU A 296 19.46 -2.34 4.76
CA LEU A 296 18.91 -1.88 6.04
C LEU A 296 19.51 -2.62 7.24
N VAL A 297 19.73 -3.93 7.15
CA VAL A 297 20.41 -4.67 8.23
C VAL A 297 21.86 -4.20 8.38
N CYS A 298 22.59 -4.02 7.28
CA CYS A 298 23.97 -3.53 7.32
C CYS A 298 24.07 -2.15 7.96
N ILE A 299 23.25 -1.18 7.55
CA ILE A 299 23.32 0.16 8.14
C ILE A 299 22.84 0.18 9.59
N ALA A 300 21.89 -0.67 9.96
CA ALA A 300 21.46 -0.81 11.36
C ALA A 300 22.60 -1.32 12.24
N ILE A 301 23.34 -2.35 11.79
CA ILE A 301 24.52 -2.87 12.50
C ILE A 301 25.60 -1.80 12.64
N ILE A 302 25.95 -1.13 11.53
CA ILE A 302 26.97 -0.07 11.53
C ILE A 302 26.58 1.05 12.51
N SER A 303 25.33 1.51 12.43
CA SER A 303 24.81 2.56 13.30
C SER A 303 24.84 2.13 14.77
N THR A 304 24.43 0.90 15.07
CA THR A 304 24.46 0.35 16.43
C THR A 304 25.89 0.29 16.99
N VAL A 305 26.85 -0.19 16.21
CA VAL A 305 28.27 -0.23 16.62
C VAL A 305 28.78 1.18 16.91
N ILE A 306 28.47 2.15 16.06
CA ILE A 306 28.87 3.54 16.26
C ILE A 306 28.22 4.13 17.52
N ILE A 307 26.92 3.92 17.71
CA ILE A 307 26.18 4.36 18.90
C ILE A 307 26.81 3.80 20.18
N MET A 308 27.30 2.57 20.17
CA MET A 308 27.85 1.90 21.36
C MET A 308 29.32 2.21 21.61
N THR A 309 30.08 2.64 20.60
CA THR A 309 31.53 2.86 20.72
C THR A 309 31.93 4.32 20.86
N LEU A 310 31.16 5.26 20.29
CA LEU A 310 31.47 6.68 20.37
C LEU A 310 31.01 7.32 21.70
N PRO A 311 31.52 8.53 22.03
CA PRO A 311 30.95 9.35 23.09
C PRO A 311 29.46 9.57 22.89
N GLU A 312 28.69 9.61 23.98
CA GLU A 312 27.22 9.57 23.94
C GLU A 312 26.60 10.65 23.06
N ASN A 313 27.08 11.88 23.15
CA ASN A 313 26.59 13.00 22.35
C ASN A 313 26.76 12.72 20.85
N ILE A 314 27.96 12.26 20.44
CA ILE A 314 28.28 11.95 19.04
C ILE A 314 27.45 10.74 18.59
N GLY A 315 27.39 9.69 19.42
CA GLY A 315 26.57 8.51 19.18
C GLY A 315 25.10 8.85 18.95
N PHE A 316 24.55 9.79 19.72
CA PHE A 316 23.18 10.27 19.55
C PHE A 316 22.95 10.91 18.18
N GLY A 317 23.79 11.88 17.80
CA GLY A 317 23.66 12.55 16.51
C GLY A 317 23.81 11.59 15.32
N VAL A 318 24.78 10.68 15.38
CA VAL A 318 25.00 9.70 14.31
C VAL A 318 23.88 8.67 14.26
N GLY A 319 23.39 8.19 15.41
CA GLY A 319 22.31 7.21 15.49
C GLY A 319 21.04 7.68 14.80
N TRP A 320 20.66 8.95 15.00
CA TRP A 320 19.50 9.55 14.34
C TRP A 320 19.78 10.01 12.90
N GLY A 321 21.01 10.38 12.54
CA GLY A 321 21.31 10.95 11.22
C GLY A 321 21.69 9.92 10.15
N LEU A 322 22.56 8.97 10.49
CA LEU A 322 23.21 8.07 9.54
C LEU A 322 22.21 7.20 8.75
N PRO A 323 21.18 6.59 9.36
CA PRO A 323 20.19 5.80 8.62
C PRO A 323 19.43 6.60 7.55
N TYR A 324 19.16 7.90 7.78
CA TYR A 324 18.46 8.74 6.80
C TYR A 324 19.36 9.17 5.65
N VAL A 325 20.63 9.50 5.93
CA VAL A 325 21.62 9.77 4.87
C VAL A 325 21.78 8.54 3.99
N PHE A 326 21.92 7.36 4.61
CA PHE A 326 21.94 6.09 3.89
C PHE A 326 20.65 5.89 3.08
N GLY A 327 19.49 6.07 3.69
CA GLY A 327 18.18 5.91 3.07
C GLY A 327 18.03 6.80 1.83
N PHE A 328 18.48 8.05 1.89
CA PHE A 328 18.47 8.97 0.74
C PHE A 328 19.29 8.42 -0.44
N VAL A 329 20.54 8.01 -0.18
CA VAL A 329 21.41 7.40 -1.21
C VAL A 329 20.77 6.12 -1.78
N TRP A 330 20.22 5.27 -0.92
CA TRP A 330 19.58 4.01 -1.32
C TRP A 330 18.33 4.22 -2.18
N VAL A 331 17.53 5.25 -1.87
CA VAL A 331 16.39 5.67 -2.70
C VAL A 331 16.86 6.12 -4.07
N CYS A 332 17.90 6.95 -4.17
CA CYS A 332 18.45 7.40 -5.45
C CYS A 332 18.89 6.22 -6.33
N LEU A 333 19.64 5.27 -5.75
CA LEU A 333 20.06 4.04 -6.45
C LEU A 333 18.85 3.21 -6.91
N THR A 334 17.85 3.06 -6.04
CA THR A 334 16.60 2.34 -6.34
C THR A 334 15.86 2.99 -7.51
N MET A 335 15.76 4.33 -7.53
CA MET A 335 15.09 5.04 -8.62
C MET A 335 15.77 4.80 -9.98
N ILE A 336 17.11 4.82 -10.02
CA ILE A 336 17.87 4.54 -11.24
C ILE A 336 17.63 3.11 -11.71
N PHE A 337 17.73 2.14 -10.80
CA PHE A 337 17.52 0.72 -11.10
C PHE A 337 16.09 0.43 -11.59
N VAL A 338 15.07 0.91 -10.88
CA VAL A 338 13.65 0.72 -11.25
C VAL A 338 13.36 1.32 -12.62
N LYS A 339 13.81 2.55 -12.89
CA LYS A 339 13.64 3.17 -14.22
C LYS A 339 14.29 2.32 -15.31
N SER A 340 15.48 1.77 -15.06
CA SER A 340 16.13 0.88 -16.02
C SER A 340 15.34 -0.41 -16.25
N GLN A 341 14.83 -1.05 -15.20
CA GLN A 341 14.10 -2.32 -15.30
C GLN A 341 12.73 -2.13 -15.98
N LEU A 342 12.01 -1.06 -15.66
CA LEU A 342 10.73 -0.74 -16.31
C LEU A 342 10.91 -0.43 -17.81
N ARG A 343 12.02 0.20 -18.22
CA ARG A 343 12.35 0.38 -19.64
C ARG A 343 12.63 -0.96 -20.34
N LYS A 344 13.41 -1.84 -19.71
CA LYS A 344 13.69 -3.19 -20.22
C LYS A 344 12.42 -4.02 -20.36
N GLU A 345 11.55 -3.97 -19.35
CA GLU A 345 10.25 -4.63 -19.36
C GLU A 345 9.38 -4.14 -20.52
N LYS A 346 9.27 -2.83 -20.70
CA LYS A 346 8.48 -2.23 -21.78
C LYS A 346 8.98 -2.68 -23.17
N SER A 347 10.29 -2.57 -23.41
CA SER A 347 10.90 -2.97 -24.69
C SER A 347 10.74 -4.48 -24.97
N HIS A 348 10.86 -5.32 -23.94
CA HIS A 348 10.64 -6.77 -24.08
C HIS A 348 9.18 -7.09 -24.41
N TRP A 349 8.23 -6.37 -23.80
CA TRP A 349 6.80 -6.54 -24.08
C TRP A 349 6.44 -6.12 -25.51
N GLU A 350 6.98 -5.00 -25.99
CA GLU A 350 6.78 -4.52 -27.37
C GLU A 350 7.38 -5.47 -28.41
N THR A 351 8.55 -6.05 -28.13
CA THR A 351 9.19 -7.02 -29.03
C THR A 351 8.38 -8.31 -29.12
N LYS A 352 7.93 -8.85 -27.97
CA LYS A 352 7.09 -10.05 -27.93
C LYS A 352 5.78 -9.86 -28.70
N ALA A 353 5.14 -8.70 -28.53
CA ALA A 353 3.93 -8.35 -29.26
C ALA A 353 4.17 -8.23 -30.78
N SER A 354 5.35 -7.77 -31.20
CA SER A 354 5.72 -7.65 -32.61
C SER A 354 6.01 -9.01 -33.25
N SER A 355 6.73 -9.91 -32.56
CA SER A 355 7.05 -11.25 -33.05
C SER A 355 5.82 -12.15 -33.17
N GLU A 356 4.91 -12.10 -32.18
CA GLU A 356 3.65 -12.86 -32.23
C GLU A 356 2.72 -12.31 -33.33
N GLY A 357 2.72 -10.98 -33.55
CA GLY A 357 1.96 -10.36 -34.63
C GLY A 357 2.48 -10.72 -36.04
N GLN A 358 3.80 -10.87 -36.20
CA GLN A 358 4.41 -11.31 -37.45
C GLN A 358 4.13 -12.80 -37.73
N ALA A 359 4.23 -13.66 -36.72
CA ALA A 359 3.93 -15.08 -36.88
C ALA A 359 2.47 -15.31 -37.32
N VAL A 360 1.50 -14.59 -36.75
CA VAL A 360 0.08 -14.72 -37.15
C VAL A 360 -0.15 -14.22 -38.59
N ALA A 361 0.59 -13.20 -39.04
CA ALA A 361 0.49 -12.69 -40.41
C ALA A 361 1.18 -13.60 -41.45
N GLU A 362 2.13 -14.43 -41.06
CA GLU A 362 2.83 -15.39 -41.93
C GLU A 362 2.03 -16.69 -42.12
N TYR A 363 1.04 -16.95 -41.26
CA TYR A 363 0.12 -18.10 -41.32
C TYR A 363 -1.31 -17.73 -41.76
N ALA A 364 -1.57 -16.47 -42.12
CA ALA A 364 -2.84 -15.97 -42.66
C ALA A 364 -2.71 -15.71 -44.17
#